data_AF-A0A4Y2I3H1-F1
#
_entry.id   AF-A0A4Y2I3H1-F1
#
_cell.length_a   1.000
_cell.length_b   1.000
_cell.length_c   1.000
_cell.angle_alpha   90.00
_cell.angle_beta   90.00
_cell.angle_gamma   90.00
#
_symmetry.space_group_name_H-M   'P 1'
#
loop_
_entity.id
_entity.type
_entity.pdbx_description
1 polymer ?
#
loop_
_entity_poly.entity_id
_entity_poly.type
_entity_poly.pdbx_seq_one_letter_code
_entity_poly.pdbx_strand_id
1 'polypeptide(L)'
;MLSRICDLIDSCQDPESLHHFADELISIIQDSRKVSIPNKKQGKHRVPWWTTEFNCKRRHANAARRRFQRCKNVVIKEIYKNKDQNLKNKYCLKLLDAKKFTEGVFG
;
A
#
# COMPACT_ATOMS: atom_id res chain seq x y z
N MET A 1 -19.23 33.14 -12.83
CA MET A 1 -18.58 31.88 -13.24
C MET A 1 -19.50 31.06 -14.13
N LEU A 2 -20.78 30.88 -13.78
CA LEU A 2 -21.78 30.23 -14.63
C LEU A 2 -22.03 30.96 -15.96
N SER A 3 -22.10 32.30 -16.00
CA SER A 3 -22.36 33.01 -17.27
C SER A 3 -21.25 32.79 -18.31
N ARG A 4 -19.98 32.73 -17.88
CA ARG A 4 -18.84 32.42 -18.77
C ARG A 4 -18.91 31.02 -19.39
N ILE A 5 -19.48 30.06 -18.68
CA ILE A 5 -19.65 28.70 -19.20
C ILE A 5 -20.79 28.68 -20.22
N CYS A 6 -21.87 29.40 -19.96
CA CYS A 6 -22.94 29.60 -20.95
C CYS A 6 -22.42 30.29 -22.21
N ASP A 7 -21.62 31.36 -22.07
CA ASP A 7 -21.00 32.07 -23.20
C ASP A 7 -20.10 31.15 -24.05
N LEU A 8 -19.39 30.21 -23.41
CA LEU A 8 -18.54 29.22 -24.08
C LEU A 8 -19.36 28.13 -24.80
N ILE A 9 -20.44 27.66 -24.18
CA ILE A 9 -21.37 26.70 -24.80
C ILE A 9 -22.05 27.34 -26.02
N ASP A 10 -22.48 28.59 -25.90
CA ASP A 10 -23.12 29.34 -26.99
C ASP A 10 -22.13 29.68 -28.12
N SER A 11 -20.82 29.66 -27.85
CA SER A 11 -19.76 29.87 -28.85
C SER A 11 -19.38 28.61 -29.64
N CYS A 12 -19.88 27.43 -29.24
CA CYS A 12 -19.64 26.18 -29.97
C CYS A 12 -20.48 26.15 -31.25
N GLN A 13 -19.82 26.22 -32.40
CA GLN A 13 -20.48 26.32 -33.70
C GLN A 13 -21.04 24.99 -34.21
N ASP A 14 -20.57 23.88 -33.66
CA ASP A 14 -20.92 22.53 -34.08
C ASP A 14 -20.99 21.55 -32.89
N PRO A 15 -21.70 20.41 -33.05
CA PRO A 15 -21.87 19.42 -31.98
C PRO A 15 -20.57 18.75 -31.52
N GLU A 16 -19.56 18.63 -32.38
CA GLU A 16 -18.29 17.98 -32.07
C GLU A 16 -17.45 18.85 -31.13
N SER A 17 -17.44 20.16 -31.37
CA SER A 17 -16.83 21.16 -30.48
C SER A 17 -17.46 21.16 -29.08
N LEU A 18 -18.79 21.01 -28.99
CA LEU A 18 -19.49 20.91 -27.70
C LEU A 18 -19.12 19.62 -26.96
N HIS A 19 -19.01 18.50 -27.67
CA HIS A 19 -18.57 17.23 -27.08
C HIS A 19 -17.14 17.31 -26.56
N HIS A 20 -16.23 17.90 -27.32
CA HIS A 20 -14.85 18.11 -26.88
C HIS A 20 -14.78 18.97 -25.61
N PHE A 21 -15.56 20.05 -25.54
CA PHE A 21 -15.64 20.89 -24.35
C PHE A 21 -16.17 20.13 -23.12
N ALA A 22 -17.19 19.29 -23.31
CA ALA A 22 -17.74 18.46 -22.24
C ALA A 22 -16.68 17.45 -21.73
N ASP A 23 -15.94 16.81 -22.62
CA ASP A 23 -14.87 15.88 -22.27
C ASP A 23 -13.72 16.58 -21.52
N GLU A 24 -13.35 17.79 -21.94
CA GLU A 24 -12.34 18.59 -21.27
C GLU A 24 -12.77 18.99 -19.85
N LEU A 25 -14.02 19.42 -19.68
CA LEU A 25 -14.59 19.71 -18.36
C LEU A 25 -14.61 18.47 -17.46
N ILE A 26 -15.03 17.32 -17.98
CA ILE A 26 -15.02 16.05 -17.26
C ILE A 26 -13.59 15.70 -16.82
N SER A 27 -12.62 15.85 -17.72
CA SER A 27 -11.20 15.60 -17.44
C SER A 27 -10.68 16.48 -16.30
N ILE A 28 -10.93 17.80 -16.37
CA ILE A 28 -10.53 18.76 -15.33
C ILE A 28 -11.13 18.40 -13.96
N ILE A 29 -12.43 18.04 -13.92
CA ILE A 29 -13.09 17.64 -12.68
C ILE A 29 -12.46 16.36 -12.13
N GLN A 30 -12.20 15.36 -12.98
CA GLN A 30 -11.58 14.10 -12.56
C GLN A 30 -10.16 14.32 -12.02
N ASP A 31 -9.37 15.17 -12.65
CA ASP A 31 -8.01 15.48 -12.21
C ASP A 31 -7.99 16.30 -10.92
N SER A 32 -8.89 17.27 -10.77
CA SER A 32 -9.04 18.01 -9.52
C SER A 32 -9.40 17.10 -8.33
N ARG A 33 -10.18 16.03 -8.56
CA ARG A 33 -10.54 15.04 -7.55
C ARG A 33 -9.33 14.22 -7.08
N LYS A 34 -8.41 13.88 -7.99
CA LYS A 34 -7.17 13.14 -7.65
C LYS A 34 -6.23 13.97 -6.78
N VAL A 35 -6.20 15.29 -6.97
CA VAL A 35 -5.31 16.21 -6.23
C VAL A 35 -5.89 16.60 -4.87
N SER A 36 -7.22 16.79 -4.79
CA SER A 36 -7.89 17.38 -3.62
C SER A 36 -8.26 16.41 -2.50
N ILE A 37 -8.29 15.10 -2.77
CA ILE A 37 -8.57 14.09 -1.75
C ILE A 37 -7.23 13.49 -1.32
N PRO A 38 -6.67 13.86 -0.15
CA PRO A 38 -5.53 13.15 0.39
C PRO A 38 -5.94 11.69 0.50
N ASN A 39 -5.15 10.79 -0.09
CA ASN A 39 -5.28 9.36 0.17
C ASN A 39 -5.15 9.17 1.68
N LYS A 40 -6.28 9.13 2.40
CA LYS A 40 -6.31 8.78 3.82
C LYS A 40 -5.73 7.39 3.87
N LYS A 41 -4.48 7.27 4.34
CA LYS A 41 -3.85 5.98 4.58
C LYS A 41 -4.86 5.19 5.38
N GLN A 42 -5.44 4.16 4.77
CA GLN A 42 -6.39 3.30 5.48
C GLN A 42 -5.73 2.94 6.80
N GLY A 43 -6.45 3.19 7.91
CA GLY A 43 -5.95 2.84 9.24
C GLY A 43 -5.46 1.40 9.21
N LYS A 44 -4.34 1.11 9.89
CA LYS A 44 -3.74 -0.24 9.87
C LYS A 44 -4.82 -1.27 10.16
N HIS A 45 -5.28 -2.00 9.13
CA HIS A 45 -6.21 -3.10 9.30
C HIS A 45 -5.58 -4.05 10.32
N ARG A 46 -6.18 -4.09 11.52
CA ARG A 46 -5.68 -4.91 12.60
C ARG A 46 -6.20 -6.30 12.34
N VAL A 47 -5.38 -7.11 11.68
CA VAL A 47 -5.75 -8.49 11.38
C VAL A 47 -5.94 -9.23 12.72
N PRO A 48 -7.09 -9.88 12.98
CA PRO A 48 -7.43 -10.38 14.32
C PRO A 48 -6.41 -11.33 14.93
N TRP A 49 -5.73 -12.13 14.10
CA TRP A 49 -4.68 -13.05 14.51
C TRP A 49 -3.29 -12.40 14.67
N TRP A 50 -3.17 -11.09 14.42
CA TRP A 50 -1.91 -10.35 14.48
C TRP A 50 -1.61 -9.88 15.90
N THR A 51 -1.12 -10.81 16.71
CA THR A 51 -0.83 -10.56 18.13
C THR A 51 0.42 -9.68 18.36
N THR A 52 0.57 -9.16 19.58
CA THR A 52 1.79 -8.46 20.02
C THR A 52 3.02 -9.33 19.90
N GLU A 53 2.90 -10.62 20.25
CA GLU A 53 3.97 -11.61 20.11
C GLU A 53 4.40 -11.76 18.64
N PHE A 54 3.43 -11.80 17.74
CA PHE A 54 3.65 -11.88 16.30
C PHE A 54 4.42 -10.66 15.77
N ASN A 55 4.06 -9.46 16.22
CA ASN A 55 4.79 -8.23 15.93
C ASN A 55 6.23 -8.26 16.47
N CYS A 56 6.45 -8.82 17.66
CA CYS A 56 7.78 -8.96 18.26
C CYS A 56 8.69 -9.83 17.38
N LYS A 57 8.19 -11.00 16.94
CA LYS A 57 8.94 -11.90 16.05
C LYS A 57 9.27 -11.26 14.70
N ARG A 58 8.31 -10.55 14.10
CA ARG A 58 8.54 -9.79 12.87
C ARG A 58 9.63 -8.74 13.04
N ARG A 59 9.62 -7.99 14.15
CA ARG A 59 10.65 -6.99 14.46
C ARG A 59 12.03 -7.64 14.61
N HIS A 60 12.12 -8.78 15.29
CA HIS A 60 13.38 -9.51 15.44
C HIS A 60 13.93 -10.03 14.11
N ALA A 61 13.09 -10.64 13.27
CA ALA A 61 13.49 -11.08 11.93
C ALA A 61 13.98 -9.90 11.08
N ASN A 62 13.25 -8.78 11.06
CA ASN A 62 13.67 -7.59 10.33
C ASN A 62 14.97 -6.98 10.86
N ALA A 63 15.18 -6.98 12.17
CA ALA A 63 16.42 -6.51 12.78
C ALA A 63 17.61 -7.39 12.36
N ALA A 64 17.45 -8.71 12.34
CA ALA A 64 18.47 -9.64 11.89
C ALA A 64 18.78 -9.45 10.40
N ARG A 65 17.76 -9.34 9.54
CA ARG A 65 17.92 -9.04 8.11
C ARG A 65 18.74 -7.76 7.88
N ARG A 66 18.42 -6.68 8.60
CA ARG A 66 19.16 -5.42 8.49
C ARG A 66 20.62 -5.57 8.89
N ARG A 67 20.91 -6.32 9.96
CA ARG A 67 22.29 -6.60 10.39
C ARG A 67 23.05 -7.40 9.33
N PHE A 68 22.43 -8.44 8.78
CA PHE A 68 23.02 -9.22 7.69
C PHE A 68 23.30 -8.37 6.45
N GLN A 69 22.32 -7.58 5.98
CA GLN A 69 22.44 -6.77 4.77
C GLN A 69 23.50 -5.66 4.90
N ARG A 70 23.63 -5.07 6.09
CA ARG A 70 24.58 -3.96 6.34
C ARG A 70 25.98 -4.44 6.73
N CYS A 71 26.15 -5.72 7.07
CA CYS A 71 27.45 -6.25 7.48
C CYS A 71 28.41 -6.34 6.29
N LYS A 72 29.58 -5.71 6.43
CA LYS A 72 30.65 -5.73 5.42
C LYS A 72 31.70 -6.82 5.70
N ASN A 73 31.85 -7.24 6.95
CA ASN A 73 32.81 -8.28 7.34
C ASN A 73 32.27 -9.67 6.96
N VAL A 74 33.03 -10.41 6.15
CA VAL A 74 32.58 -11.69 5.56
C VAL A 74 32.32 -12.76 6.62
N VAL A 75 33.18 -12.88 7.63
CA VAL A 75 33.07 -13.89 8.70
C VAL A 75 31.82 -13.62 9.57
N ILE A 76 31.64 -12.37 9.99
CA ILE A 76 30.48 -11.97 10.81
C ILE A 76 29.19 -12.02 9.99
N LYS A 77 29.26 -11.76 8.68
CA LYS A 77 28.10 -11.80 7.79
C LYS A 77 27.50 -13.20 7.71
N GLU A 78 28.31 -14.26 7.73
CA GLU A 78 27.78 -15.64 7.75
C GLU A 78 27.04 -15.95 9.07
N ILE A 79 27.56 -15.47 10.21
CA ILE A 79 26.87 -15.58 11.50
C ILE A 79 25.50 -14.87 11.45
N TYR A 80 25.46 -13.66 10.88
CA TYR A 80 24.20 -12.92 10.74
C TYR A 80 23.24 -13.52 9.73
N LYS A 81 23.74 -14.13 8.66
CA LYS A 81 22.93 -14.88 7.68
C LYS A 81 22.22 -16.04 8.35
N ASN A 82 22.93 -16.84 9.13
CA ASN A 82 22.34 -17.95 9.89
C ASN A 82 21.30 -17.45 10.90
N LYS A 83 21.58 -16.34 11.59
CA LYS A 83 20.63 -15.73 12.53
C LYS A 83 19.38 -15.18 11.83
N ASP A 84 19.53 -14.53 10.68
CA ASP A 84 18.41 -14.03 9.87
C ASP A 84 17.53 -15.19 9.38
N GLN A 85 18.14 -16.22 8.79
CA GLN A 85 17.41 -17.39 8.30
C GLN A 85 16.63 -18.08 9.41
N ASN A 86 17.25 -18.29 10.57
CA ASN A 86 16.58 -18.91 11.73
C ASN A 86 15.38 -18.10 12.21
N LEU A 87 15.51 -16.77 12.33
CA LEU A 87 14.41 -15.91 12.77
C LEU A 87 13.31 -15.78 11.72
N LYS A 88 13.67 -15.75 10.43
CA LYS A 88 12.73 -15.78 9.31
C LYS A 88 11.92 -17.09 9.32
N ASN A 89 12.58 -18.24 9.48
CA ASN A 89 11.90 -19.54 9.55
C ASN A 89 10.92 -19.58 10.72
N LYS A 90 11.34 -19.17 11.92
CA LYS A 90 10.45 -19.09 13.11
C LYS A 90 9.25 -18.18 12.88
N TYR A 91 9.45 -17.05 12.20
CA TYR A 91 8.37 -16.13 11.84
C TYR A 91 7.41 -16.75 10.81
N CYS A 92 7.93 -17.41 9.78
CA CYS A 92 7.12 -18.07 8.76
C CYS A 92 6.29 -19.24 9.32
N LEU A 93 6.84 -20.06 10.21
CA LEU A 93 6.08 -21.12 10.88
C LEU A 93 4.90 -20.55 11.67
N LYS A 94 5.14 -19.48 12.43
CA LYS A 94 4.08 -18.75 13.14
C LYS A 94 3.02 -18.17 12.21
N LEU A 95 3.38 -17.71 10.99
CA LEU A 95 2.40 -17.27 9.99
C LEU A 95 1.51 -18.42 9.54
N LEU A 96 2.11 -19.57 9.26
CA LEU A 96 1.39 -20.75 8.79
C LEU A 96 0.42 -21.26 9.87
N ASP A 97 0.86 -21.31 11.13
CA ASP A 97 0.00 -21.70 12.25
C ASP A 97 -1.17 -20.73 12.43
N ALA A 98 -0.90 -19.42 12.37
CA ALA A 98 -1.95 -18.39 12.48
C ALA A 98 -2.95 -18.46 11.32
N LYS A 99 -2.48 -18.75 10.10
CA LYS A 99 -3.32 -18.91 8.91
C LYS A 99 -4.20 -20.16 9.01
N LYS A 100 -3.64 -21.29 9.44
CA LYS A 100 -4.40 -22.53 9.68
C LYS A 100 -5.48 -22.34 10.73
N PHE A 101 -5.15 -21.65 11.84
CA PHE A 101 -6.12 -21.33 12.88
C PHE A 101 -7.29 -20.52 12.32
N THR A 102 -7.04 -19.57 11.42
CA THR A 102 -8.12 -18.78 10.83
C THR A 102 -8.94 -19.53 9.80
N GLU A 103 -8.33 -20.45 9.04
CA GLU A 103 -9.06 -21.29 8.08
C GLU A 103 -9.91 -22.37 8.77
N GLY A 104 -9.49 -22.87 9.94
CA GLY A 104 -10.23 -23.88 10.71
C GLY A 104 -11.27 -23.34 11.69
N VAL A 105 -11.31 -22.04 11.97
CA VAL A 105 -12.30 -21.41 12.87
C VAL A 105 -13.53 -20.88 12.11
N PHE A 106 -13.41 -20.70 10.79
CA PHE A 106 -14.50 -20.23 9.92
C PHE A 106 -14.87 -21.23 8.81
N GLY A 107 -14.40 -22.49 8.93
CA GLY A 107 -14.67 -23.59 7.99
C GLY A 107 -15.73 -24.54 8.50
#